data_AF-A0A1A1XXT1-F1
#
_entry.id   AF-A0A1A1XXT1-F1
#
_cell.length_a   1.000
_cell.length_b   1.000
_cell.length_c   1.000
_cell.angle_alpha   90.00
_cell.angle_beta   90.00
_cell.angle_gamma   90.00
#
_symmetry.space_group_name_H-M   'P 1'
#
loop_
_entity.id
_entity.type
_entity.pdbx_description
1 polymer ?
#
loop_
_entity_poly.entity_id
_entity_poly.type
_entity_poly.pdbx_seq_one_letter_code
_entity_poly.pdbx_strand_id
1 'polypeptide(L)'
;MWSASLISVSTTTCEPCAMRAAGKTSEAESAEMIRAQRLLLAFLNAQPDVQESIASEVRECRDCMGRLVATYLSMTAGALSQALGGTEIAARAVEQGLLEDLDGQGNS
;
A
#
# COMPACT_ATOMS: atom_id res chain seq x y z
N MET A 1 36.42 7.61 -24.74
CA MET A 1 36.00 6.41 -23.97
C MET A 1 35.40 6.91 -22.67
N TRP A 2 34.08 7.12 -22.64
CA TRP A 2 33.38 7.50 -21.41
C TRP A 2 32.73 6.23 -20.88
N SER A 3 33.26 5.69 -19.78
CA SER A 3 32.58 4.64 -19.02
C SER A 3 31.32 5.25 -18.44
N ALA A 4 30.18 4.88 -19.02
CA ALA A 4 28.91 4.99 -18.33
C ALA A 4 28.96 4.00 -17.16
N SER A 5 29.37 4.49 -15.99
CA SER A 5 29.07 3.80 -14.74
C SER A 5 27.55 3.67 -14.67
N LEU A 6 27.06 2.48 -14.99
CA LEU A 6 25.72 2.06 -14.63
C LEU A 6 25.60 2.29 -13.13
N ILE A 7 24.86 3.32 -12.74
CA ILE A 7 24.26 3.36 -11.41
C ILE A 7 23.29 2.18 -11.44
N SER A 8 23.79 1.01 -11.07
CA SER A 8 22.98 -0.13 -10.70
C SER A 8 22.22 0.34 -9.47
N VAL A 9 21.06 0.97 -9.70
CA VAL A 9 20.01 1.07 -8.69
C VAL A 9 19.73 -0.38 -8.32
N SER A 10 20.28 -0.82 -7.20
CA SER A 10 19.94 -2.10 -6.59
C SER A 10 18.46 -2.03 -6.25
N THR A 11 17.60 -2.45 -7.17
CA THR A 11 16.14 -2.52 -7.00
C THR A 11 15.71 -3.66 -6.08
N THR A 12 16.63 -4.31 -5.37
CA THR A 12 16.32 -5.46 -4.51
C THR A 12 17.07 -5.39 -3.18
N THR A 13 16.70 -4.46 -2.29
CA THR A 13 17.27 -4.38 -0.92
C THR A 13 16.31 -4.80 0.18
N CYS A 14 15.09 -5.19 -0.16
CA CYS A 14 14.12 -5.67 0.81
C CYS A 14 14.03 -7.19 0.81
N GLU A 15 13.83 -7.81 1.97
CA GLU A 15 13.76 -9.27 2.09
C GLU A 15 12.69 -9.91 1.17
N PRO A 16 11.44 -9.39 1.07
CA PRO A 16 10.46 -9.88 0.08
C PRO A 16 10.90 -9.73 -1.38
N CYS A 17 11.63 -8.67 -1.70
CA CYS A 17 12.15 -8.40 -3.05
C CYS A 17 13.23 -9.41 -3.42
N ALA A 18 14.13 -9.70 -2.48
CA ALA A 18 15.17 -10.71 -2.64
C ALA A 18 14.57 -12.12 -2.78
N MET A 19 13.52 -12.43 -1.99
CA MET A 19 12.79 -13.69 -2.12
C MET A 19 12.14 -13.85 -3.50
N ARG A 20 11.48 -12.80 -4.02
CA ARG A 20 10.93 -12.83 -5.39
C ARG A 20 11.99 -13.01 -6.46
N ALA A 21 13.11 -12.30 -6.35
CA ALA A 21 14.24 -12.44 -7.27
C ALA A 21 14.83 -13.86 -7.26
N ALA A 22 14.76 -14.55 -6.11
CA ALA A 22 15.15 -15.95 -5.95
C ALA A 22 14.07 -16.96 -6.38
N GLY A 23 12.94 -16.53 -6.96
CA GLY A 23 11.82 -17.39 -7.36
C GLY A 23 10.92 -17.86 -6.22
N LYS A 24 11.13 -17.35 -5.00
CA LYS A 24 10.36 -17.70 -3.79
C LYS A 24 9.15 -16.80 -3.61
N THR A 25 8.32 -16.68 -4.64
CA THR A 25 7.20 -15.71 -4.67
C THR A 25 6.19 -15.97 -3.56
N SER A 26 5.83 -17.23 -3.28
CA SER A 26 4.87 -17.57 -2.22
C SER A 26 5.35 -17.16 -0.82
N GLU A 27 6.64 -17.36 -0.53
CA GLU A 27 7.27 -16.94 0.74
C GLU A 27 7.26 -15.41 0.86
N ALA A 28 7.56 -14.70 -0.24
CA ALA A 28 7.53 -13.25 -0.29
C ALA A 28 6.14 -12.67 -0.04
N GLU A 29 5.10 -13.22 -0.66
CA GLU A 29 3.71 -12.80 -0.45
C GLU A 29 3.25 -13.09 1.00
N SER A 30 3.67 -14.23 1.57
CA SER A 30 3.38 -14.55 2.97
C SER A 30 4.04 -13.54 3.93
N ALA A 31 5.29 -13.17 3.69
CA ALA A 31 6.00 -12.17 4.47
C ALA A 31 5.32 -10.79 4.40
N GLU A 32 4.87 -10.37 3.22
CA GLU A 32 4.13 -9.12 3.06
C GLU A 32 2.77 -9.15 3.75
N MET A 33 2.05 -10.27 3.70
CA MET A 33 0.77 -10.41 4.38
C MET A 33 0.92 -10.33 5.91
N ILE A 34 1.95 -10.98 6.47
CA ILE A 34 2.26 -10.89 7.90
C ILE A 34 2.57 -9.44 8.29
N ARG A 35 3.36 -8.72 7.46
CA ARG A 35 3.65 -7.30 7.69
C ARG A 35 2.38 -6.45 7.69
N ALA A 36 1.50 -6.63 6.70
CA ALA A 36 0.24 -5.91 6.62
C ALA A 36 -0.67 -6.16 7.84
N GLN A 37 -0.76 -7.42 8.29
CA GLN A 37 -1.52 -7.79 9.49
C GLN A 37 -0.97 -7.17 10.77
N ARG A 38 0.36 -7.13 10.94
CA ARG A 38 1.00 -6.49 12.10
C ARG A 38 0.71 -5.00 12.16
N LEU A 39 0.84 -4.32 11.03
CA LEU A 39 0.55 -2.89 10.93
C LEU A 39 -0.94 -2.59 11.17
N LEU A 40 -1.83 -3.42 10.62
CA LEU A 40 -3.28 -3.31 10.89
C LEU A 40 -3.58 -3.51 12.38
N LEU A 41 -2.96 -4.50 13.03
CA LEU A 41 -3.16 -4.75 14.45
C LEU A 41 -2.63 -3.59 15.31
N ALA A 42 -1.48 -3.01 14.95
CA ALA A 42 -0.95 -1.84 15.62
C ALA A 42 -1.94 -0.66 15.51
N PHE A 43 -2.49 -0.42 14.31
CA PHE A 43 -3.49 0.62 14.06
C PHE A 43 -4.76 0.42 14.89
N LEU A 44 -5.32 -0.79 14.90
CA LEU A 44 -6.53 -1.12 15.66
C LEU A 44 -6.35 -1.02 17.18
N ASN A 45 -5.14 -1.28 17.67
CA ASN A 45 -4.81 -1.14 19.09
C ASN A 45 -4.51 0.31 19.50
N ALA A 46 -4.65 1.28 18.59
CA ALA A 46 -4.38 2.70 18.84
C ALA A 46 -3.01 2.96 19.50
N GLN A 47 -1.99 2.19 19.10
CA GLN A 47 -0.64 2.37 19.63
C GLN A 47 -0.20 3.82 19.40
N PRO A 48 0.27 4.54 20.43
CA PRO A 48 0.97 5.79 20.21
C PRO A 48 2.12 5.48 19.24
N ASP A 49 2.28 6.31 18.20
CA ASP A 49 3.33 6.16 17.18
C ASP A 49 3.12 5.07 16.12
N VAL A 50 1.87 4.66 15.90
CA VAL A 50 1.50 3.77 14.78
C VAL A 50 1.95 4.29 13.42
N GLN A 51 1.90 5.61 13.23
CA GLN A 51 2.35 6.24 11.99
C GLN A 51 3.86 6.10 11.80
N GLU A 52 4.64 6.16 12.88
CA GLU A 52 6.09 5.99 12.84
C GLU A 52 6.46 4.53 12.58
N SER A 53 5.75 3.58 13.19
CA SER A 53 5.89 2.14 12.95
C SER A 53 5.52 1.74 11.52
N ILE A 54 4.46 2.34 10.95
CA ILE A 54 4.13 2.20 9.53
C ILE A 54 5.27 2.80 8.69
N ALA A 55 5.71 4.02 8.99
CA ALA A 55 6.75 4.70 8.22
C ALA A 55 8.11 3.98 8.27
N SER A 56 8.45 3.27 9.34
CA SER A 56 9.68 2.46 9.41
C SER A 56 9.58 1.21 8.54
N GLU A 57 8.44 0.51 8.54
CA GLU A 57 8.21 -0.70 7.73
C GLU A 57 8.11 -0.40 6.21
N VAL A 58 7.72 0.84 5.87
CA VAL A 58 7.45 1.26 4.48
C VAL A 58 8.68 1.93 3.84
N ARG A 59 9.63 2.45 4.63
CA ARG A 59 10.74 3.29 4.15
C ARG A 59 11.77 2.57 3.29
N GLU A 60 11.92 1.26 3.44
CA GLU A 60 13.10 0.55 2.94
C GLU A 60 12.95 0.05 1.49
N CYS A 61 11.75 0.08 0.91
CA CYS A 61 11.56 -0.37 -0.47
C CYS A 61 10.31 0.21 -1.16
N ARG A 62 10.54 0.90 -2.29
CA ARG A 62 9.49 1.48 -3.12
C ARG A 62 8.50 0.44 -3.67
N ASP A 63 8.99 -0.73 -4.07
CA ASP A 63 8.14 -1.78 -4.65
C ASP A 63 7.25 -2.43 -3.57
N CYS A 64 7.80 -2.72 -2.39
CA CYS A 64 7.02 -3.23 -1.27
C CYS A 64 6.07 -2.18 -0.68
N MET A 65 6.47 -0.91 -0.68
CA MET A 65 5.57 0.19 -0.35
C MET A 65 4.37 0.23 -1.31
N GLY A 66 4.61 0.16 -2.62
CA GLY A 66 3.54 0.12 -3.62
C GLY A 66 2.57 -1.05 -3.39
N ARG A 67 3.10 -2.24 -3.08
CA ARG A 67 2.29 -3.44 -2.77
C ARG A 67 1.49 -3.29 -1.49
N LEU A 68 2.10 -2.77 -0.43
CA LEU A 68 1.41 -2.57 0.84
C LEU A 68 0.29 -1.52 0.71
N VAL A 69 0.54 -0.42 0.00
CA VAL A 69 -0.49 0.58 -0.33
C VAL A 69 -1.62 -0.05 -1.16
N ALA A 70 -1.29 -0.85 -2.18
CA ALA A 70 -2.28 -1.56 -2.97
C ALA A 70 -3.13 -2.53 -2.12
N THR A 71 -2.52 -3.23 -1.15
CA THR A 71 -3.23 -4.09 -0.19
C THR A 71 -4.20 -3.29 0.65
N TYR A 72 -3.78 -2.17 1.24
CA TYR A 72 -4.67 -1.31 2.03
C TYR A 72 -5.81 -0.74 1.21
N LEU A 73 -5.53 -0.21 0.02
CA LEU A 73 -6.56 0.30 -0.89
C LEU A 73 -7.57 -0.79 -1.27
N SER A 74 -7.09 -2.01 -1.54
CA SER A 74 -7.96 -3.16 -1.84
C SER A 74 -8.84 -3.56 -0.65
N MET A 75 -8.28 -3.54 0.57
CA MET A 75 -9.02 -3.81 1.80
C MET A 75 -10.10 -2.74 2.04
N THR A 76 -9.76 -1.47 1.87
CA THR A 76 -10.71 -0.35 2.00
C THR A 76 -11.81 -0.43 0.95
N ALA A 77 -11.47 -0.70 -0.31
CA ALA A 77 -12.44 -0.88 -1.39
C ALA A 77 -13.37 -2.06 -1.11
N GLY A 78 -12.83 -3.19 -0.60
CA GLY A 78 -13.62 -4.35 -0.20
C GLY A 78 -14.55 -4.06 0.96
N ALA A 79 -14.08 -3.36 2.00
CA ALA A 79 -14.90 -2.95 3.14
C ALA A 79 -16.03 -2.00 2.72
N LEU A 80 -15.72 -1.02 1.87
CA LEU A 80 -16.71 -0.09 1.33
C LEU A 80 -17.75 -0.80 0.47
N SER A 81 -17.32 -1.71 -0.40
CA SER A 81 -18.20 -2.54 -1.22
C SER A 81 -19.14 -3.39 -0.36
N GLN A 82 -18.66 -3.94 0.75
CA GLN A 82 -19.51 -4.70 1.68
C GLN A 82 -20.48 -3.79 2.43
N ALA A 83 -20.03 -2.64 2.93
CA ALA A 83 -20.85 -1.69 3.66
C ALA A 83 -22.00 -1.12 2.81
N LEU A 84 -21.76 -0.89 1.52
CA LEU A 84 -22.73 -0.31 0.59
C LEU A 84 -23.50 -1.35 -0.23
N GLY A 85 -23.31 -2.64 0.03
CA GLY A 85 -24.08 -3.71 -0.60
C GLY A 85 -23.68 -4.04 -2.04
N GLY A 86 -22.49 -3.64 -2.48
CA GLY A 86 -21.96 -4.00 -3.79
C GLY A 86 -20.89 -3.04 -4.31
N THR A 87 -20.05 -3.52 -5.22
CA THR A 87 -18.92 -2.76 -5.77
C THR A 87 -19.39 -1.59 -6.63
N GLU A 88 -20.46 -1.77 -7.41
CA GLU A 88 -21.01 -0.71 -8.26
C GLU A 88 -21.57 0.46 -7.44
N ILE A 89 -22.28 0.16 -6.34
CA ILE A 89 -22.84 1.18 -5.44
C ILE A 89 -21.70 1.92 -4.73
N ALA A 90 -20.68 1.19 -4.27
CA ALA A 90 -19.51 1.78 -3.66
C ALA A 90 -18.74 2.69 -4.63
N ALA A 91 -18.55 2.28 -5.88
CA ALA A 91 -17.90 3.11 -6.89
C ALA A 91 -18.67 4.43 -7.12
N ARG A 92 -19.99 4.35 -7.33
CA ARG A 92 -20.83 5.56 -7.50
C ARG A 92 -20.78 6.49 -6.29
N ALA A 93 -20.78 5.95 -5.07
CA ALA A 93 -20.70 6.76 -3.86
C ALA A 93 -19.37 7.51 -3.76
N VAL A 94 -18.26 6.87 -4.12
CA VAL A 94 -16.93 7.52 -4.18
C VAL A 94 -16.88 8.57 -5.28
N GLU A 95 -17.38 8.25 -6.47
CA GLU A 95 -17.45 9.20 -7.60
C GLU A 95 -18.26 10.44 -7.24
N GLN A 96 -19.42 10.26 -6.60
CA GLN A 96 -20.27 11.37 -6.18
C GLN A 96 -19.58 12.23 -5.12
N GLY A 97 -19.03 11.63 -4.06
CA GLY A 97 -18.31 12.38 -3.03
C GLY A 97 -17.12 13.16 -3.59
N LEU A 98 -16.37 12.57 -4.52
CA LEU A 98 -15.27 13.26 -5.20
C LEU A 98 -15.76 14.47 -6.01
N LEU A 99 -16.87 14.35 -6.73
CA LEU A 99 -17.45 15.47 -7.49
C LEU A 99 -17.90 16.59 -6.55
N GLU A 100 -18.58 16.26 -5.45
CA GLU A 100 -19.01 17.23 -4.44
C GLU A 100 -17.82 18.00 -3.83
N ASP A 101 -16.73 17.31 -3.51
CA ASP A 101 -15.52 17.93 -2.97
C ASP A 101 -14.83 18.86 -4.00
N LEU A 102 -14.74 18.43 -5.26
CA LEU A 102 -14.13 19.22 -6.34
C LEU A 102 -14.96 20.48 -6.66
N ASP A 103 -16.27 20.36 -6.70
CA ASP A 103 -17.18 21.49 -6.91
C ASP A 103 -17.14 22.46 -5.71
N GLY A 104 -16.99 21.95 -4.49
CA GLY A 104 -16.79 22.75 -3.29
C GLY A 104 -15.48 23.54 -3.30
N GLN A 105 -14.40 22.97 -3.86
CA GLN A 105 -13.10 23.65 -4.02
C GLN A 105 -13.10 24.71 -5.14
N GLY A 106 -14.00 24.61 -6.12
CA GLY A 106 -14.11 25.57 -7.22
C GLY A 106 -14.79 26.91 -6.86
N ASN A 107 -15.45 26.98 -5.70
CA ASN A 107 -16.15 28.18 -5.20
C ASN A 107 -15.39 28.91 -4.07
N SER A 108 -14.10 28.59 -3.86
CA SER A 108 -13.23 29.19 -2.81
C SER A 108 -12.20 30.14 -3.38
#